data_AF-A0AAD6W3B0-F1
#
_entry.id   AF-A0AAD6W3B0-F1
#
_cell.length_a   1.000
_cell.length_b   1.000
_cell.length_c   1.000
_cell.angle_alpha   90.00
_cell.angle_beta   90.00
_cell.angle_gamma   90.00
#
_symmetry.space_group_name_H-M   'P 1'
#
loop_
_entity.id
_entity.type
_entity.pdbx_description
1 polymer ?
#
loop_
_entity_poly.entity_id
_entity_poly.type
_entity_poly.pdbx_seq_one_letter_code
_entity_poly.pdbx_strand_id
1 'polypeptide(L)'
;MESDIVAVLRKAKIVNSRLESLDRSNISNRRVSELYKEGSPVDRTRIPVTNGSRVKLRKIISEFQILRQKILSDYKNDLKRRYHTATGEEPSEEEISGGGGVQMFEGKGVVDLKNKERHEVVMDIQRSLKRLHQVFLDMAVLIETRGEKMDDIEEKVTNAGNFLSGGTNSLYYANQMKKKRKTWFLWVFAVMLGKGII
;
A
#
# COMPACT_ATOMS: atom_id res chain seq x y z
N MET A 1 -21.63 11.51 0.98
CA MET A 1 -20.77 11.15 -0.16
C MET A 1 -19.41 11.83 -0.11
N GLU A 2 -19.28 13.14 -0.31
CA GLU A 2 -17.96 13.82 -0.28
C GLU A 2 -17.21 13.62 1.05
N SER A 3 -17.93 13.79 2.17
CA SER A 3 -17.40 13.52 3.52
C SER A 3 -16.85 12.09 3.67
N ASP A 4 -17.55 11.11 3.07
CA ASP A 4 -17.17 9.70 3.15
C ASP A 4 -15.89 9.43 2.34
N ILE A 5 -15.77 10.02 1.15
CA ILE A 5 -14.57 9.92 0.30
C ILE A 5 -13.35 10.54 1.02
N VAL A 6 -13.52 11.71 1.64
CA VAL A 6 -12.46 12.36 2.43
C VAL A 6 -12.08 11.49 3.64
N ALA A 7 -13.06 10.88 4.32
CA ALA A 7 -12.80 9.98 5.43
C ALA A 7 -12.02 8.73 5.01
N VAL A 8 -12.37 8.13 3.86
CA VAL A 8 -11.66 6.99 3.26
C VAL A 8 -10.22 7.39 2.91
N LEU A 9 -10.02 8.55 2.29
CA LEU A 9 -8.69 9.07 1.96
C LEU A 9 -7.82 9.28 3.20
N ARG A 10 -8.37 9.90 4.26
CA ARG A 10 -7.65 10.08 5.53
C ARG A 10 -7.25 8.74 6.14
N LYS A 11 -8.16 7.76 6.16
CA LYS A 11 -7.86 6.41 6.65
C LYS A 11 -6.76 5.74 5.81
N ALA A 12 -6.83 5.83 4.49
CA ALA A 12 -5.81 5.28 3.60
C ALA A 12 -4.42 5.91 3.85
N LYS A 13 -4.34 7.24 3.99
CA LYS A 13 -3.10 7.96 4.35
C LYS A 13 -2.53 7.49 5.68
N ILE A 14 -3.37 7.33 6.71
CA ILE A 14 -2.95 6.82 8.03
C ILE A 14 -2.39 5.39 7.90
N VAL A 15 -3.10 4.49 7.23
CA VAL A 15 -2.64 3.11 7.03
C VAL A 15 -1.32 3.09 6.26
N ASN A 16 -1.18 3.88 5.20
CA ASN A 16 0.06 3.97 4.43
C ASN A 16 1.25 4.43 5.29
N SER A 17 1.08 5.50 6.07
CA SER A 17 2.14 5.99 6.97
C SER A 17 2.56 4.96 8.03
N ARG A 18 1.62 4.18 8.53
CA ARG A 18 1.88 3.10 9.49
C ARG A 18 2.65 1.96 8.83
N LEU A 19 2.31 1.60 7.59
CA LEU A 19 3.03 0.58 6.83
C LEU A 19 4.47 1.04 6.56
N GLU A 20 4.69 2.26 6.07
CA GLU A 20 6.03 2.81 5.85
C GLU A 20 6.89 2.82 7.13
N SER A 21 6.26 3.13 8.28
CA SER A 21 6.91 3.02 9.58
C SER A 21 7.27 1.57 9.93
N LEU A 22 6.39 0.61 9.66
CA LEU A 22 6.67 -0.82 9.87
C LEU A 22 7.80 -1.32 8.97
N ASP A 23 7.86 -0.88 7.72
CA ASP A 23 8.94 -1.26 6.80
C ASP A 23 10.29 -0.73 7.27
N ARG A 24 10.32 0.53 7.71
CA ARG A 24 11.52 1.14 8.31
C ARG A 24 11.92 0.41 9.60
N SER A 25 10.95 0.02 10.43
CA SER A 25 11.19 -0.78 11.63
C SER A 25 11.74 -2.17 11.30
N ASN A 26 11.19 -2.84 10.28
CA ASN A 26 11.66 -4.16 9.87
C ASN A 26 13.11 -4.10 9.37
N ILE A 27 13.46 -3.10 8.56
CA ILE A 27 14.83 -2.91 8.06
C ILE A 27 15.80 -2.56 9.19
N SER A 28 15.41 -1.67 10.12
CA SER A 28 16.27 -1.29 11.24
C SER A 28 16.48 -2.43 12.24
N ASN A 29 15.46 -3.24 12.50
CA ASN A 29 15.56 -4.40 13.39
C ASN A 29 16.64 -5.41 12.95
N ARG A 30 16.89 -5.54 11.64
CA ARG A 30 17.96 -6.40 11.11
C ARG A 30 19.35 -6.07 11.64
N ARG A 31 19.56 -4.83 12.13
CA ARG A 31 20.84 -4.36 12.68
C ARG A 31 20.91 -4.43 14.21
N VAL A 32 19.81 -4.77 14.89
CA VAL A 32 19.72 -4.71 16.36
C VAL A 32 20.31 -5.96 17.01
N SER A 33 20.03 -7.14 16.47
CA SER A 33 20.51 -8.41 17.02
C SER A 33 20.46 -9.52 15.96
N GLU A 34 21.29 -10.55 16.14
CA GLU A 34 21.32 -11.75 15.29
C GLU A 34 19.94 -12.42 15.18
N LEU A 35 19.10 -12.32 16.22
CA LEU A 35 17.73 -12.84 16.24
C LEU A 35 16.79 -12.17 15.22
N TYR A 36 17.11 -10.95 14.80
CA TYR A 36 16.32 -10.17 13.84
C TYR A 36 17.00 -10.02 12.48
N LYS A 37 18.16 -10.64 12.30
CA LYS A 37 18.94 -10.59 11.06
C LYS A 37 18.08 -11.00 9.87
N GLU A 38 18.46 -10.51 8.69
CA GLU A 38 17.82 -10.90 7.45
C GLU A 38 17.79 -12.43 7.29
N GLY A 39 16.61 -12.97 6.94
CA GLY A 39 16.41 -14.42 6.84
C GLY A 39 16.20 -15.15 8.18
N SER A 40 16.23 -14.45 9.32
CA SER A 40 15.81 -15.01 10.60
C SER A 40 14.32 -15.39 10.59
N PRO A 41 13.86 -16.31 11.47
CA PRO A 41 12.44 -16.64 11.58
C PRO A 41 11.57 -15.39 11.81
N VAL A 42 12.05 -14.45 12.61
CA VAL A 42 11.33 -13.20 12.90
C VAL A 42 11.25 -12.30 11.66
N ASP A 43 12.34 -12.10 10.93
CA ASP A 43 12.35 -11.32 9.68
C ASP A 43 11.44 -11.94 8.62
N ARG A 44 11.49 -13.28 8.48
CA ARG A 44 10.68 -14.06 7.53
C ARG A 44 9.19 -14.02 7.81
N THR A 45 8.76 -13.82 9.06
CA THR A 45 7.34 -13.65 9.38
C THR A 45 6.91 -12.19 9.23
N ARG A 46 7.74 -11.24 9.63
CA ARG A 46 7.36 -9.81 9.64
C ARG A 46 7.30 -9.18 8.25
N ILE A 47 8.24 -9.52 7.37
CA ILE A 47 8.33 -8.94 6.03
C ILE A 47 7.11 -9.30 5.19
N PRO A 48 6.70 -10.58 5.03
CA PRO A 48 5.54 -10.93 4.19
C PRO A 48 4.22 -10.36 4.73
N VAL A 49 4.05 -10.27 6.06
CA VAL A 49 2.84 -9.69 6.66
C VAL A 49 2.72 -8.20 6.33
N THR A 50 3.82 -7.46 6.41
CA THR A 50 3.85 -6.02 6.10
C THR A 50 3.63 -5.80 4.60
N ASN A 51 4.31 -6.57 3.76
CA ASN A 51 4.19 -6.51 2.30
C ASN A 51 2.77 -6.88 1.83
N GLY A 52 2.18 -7.96 2.37
CA GLY A 52 0.82 -8.38 2.04
C GLY A 52 -0.22 -7.33 2.43
N SER A 53 -0.03 -6.65 3.56
CA SER A 53 -0.88 -5.53 3.97
C SER A 53 -0.78 -4.35 3.01
N ARG A 54 0.43 -4.04 2.52
CA ARG A 54 0.65 -3.00 1.50
C ARG A 54 -0.01 -3.36 0.17
N VAL A 55 0.10 -4.61 -0.28
CA VAL A 55 -0.58 -5.06 -1.51
C VAL A 55 -2.09 -4.97 -1.36
N LYS A 56 -2.64 -5.34 -0.20
CA LYS A 56 -4.07 -5.20 0.07
C LYS A 56 -4.52 -3.73 0.06
N LEU A 57 -3.76 -2.83 0.67
CA LEU A 57 -4.03 -1.39 0.62
C LEU A 57 -4.02 -0.89 -0.82
N ARG A 58 -3.02 -1.28 -1.62
CA ARG A 58 -2.93 -0.92 -3.04
C ARG A 58 -4.11 -1.43 -3.85
N LYS A 59 -4.55 -2.66 -3.62
CA LYS A 59 -5.74 -3.24 -4.26
C LYS A 59 -6.98 -2.40 -3.97
N ILE A 60 -7.24 -2.09 -2.69
CA ILE A 60 -8.39 -1.28 -2.28
C ILE A 60 -8.33 0.12 -2.91
N ILE A 61 -7.16 0.77 -2.91
CA ILE A 61 -7.00 2.09 -3.52
C ILE A 61 -7.23 2.02 -5.04
N SER A 62 -6.76 0.96 -5.71
CA SER A 62 -7.00 0.76 -7.15
C SER A 62 -8.49 0.54 -7.45
N GLU A 63 -9.18 -0.30 -6.69
CA GLU A 63 -10.64 -0.51 -6.80
C GLU A 63 -11.39 0.81 -6.60
N PHE A 64 -10.95 1.63 -5.64
CA PHE A 64 -11.52 2.94 -5.41
C PHE A 64 -11.31 3.91 -6.58
N GLN A 65 -10.14 3.87 -7.24
CA GLN A 65 -9.89 4.66 -8.46
C GLN A 65 -10.78 4.19 -9.63
N ILE A 66 -11.03 2.89 -9.77
CA ILE A 66 -11.96 2.38 -10.79
C ILE A 66 -13.38 2.85 -10.49
N LEU A 67 -13.82 2.76 -9.22
CA LEU A 67 -15.14 3.24 -8.80
C LEU A 67 -15.29 4.74 -9.06
N ARG A 68 -14.26 5.54 -8.78
CA ARG A 68 -14.22 6.96 -9.14
C ARG A 68 -14.50 7.16 -10.63
N GLN A 69 -13.76 6.48 -11.50
CA GLN A 69 -13.89 6.68 -12.95
C GLN A 69 -15.31 6.36 -13.41
N LYS A 70 -15.91 5.31 -12.84
CA LYS A 70 -17.31 4.97 -13.08
C LYS A 70 -18.26 6.08 -12.62
N ILE A 71 -18.12 6.56 -11.38
CA ILE A 71 -18.95 7.66 -10.86
C ILE A 71 -18.84 8.91 -11.74
N LEU A 72 -17.61 9.30 -12.12
CA LEU A 72 -17.38 10.46 -12.99
C LEU A 72 -18.03 10.29 -14.37
N SER A 73 -17.93 9.10 -14.96
CA SER A 73 -18.58 8.77 -16.23
C SER A 73 -20.11 8.84 -16.12
N ASP A 74 -20.69 8.24 -15.08
CA ASP A 74 -22.13 8.25 -14.82
C ASP A 74 -22.65 9.70 -14.64
N TYR A 75 -21.91 10.54 -13.90
CA TYR A 75 -22.21 11.96 -13.75
C TYR A 75 -22.13 12.73 -15.08
N LYS A 76 -21.10 12.49 -15.90
CA LYS A 76 -20.97 13.10 -17.24
C LYS A 76 -22.16 12.72 -18.14
N ASN A 77 -22.58 11.46 -18.12
CA ASN A 77 -23.72 10.98 -18.89
C ASN A 77 -25.05 11.60 -18.40
N ASP A 78 -25.24 11.71 -17.08
CA ASP A 78 -26.42 12.35 -16.50
C ASP A 78 -26.50 13.83 -16.86
N LEU A 79 -25.37 14.54 -16.80
CA LEU A 79 -25.26 15.94 -17.20
C LEU A 79 -25.57 16.13 -18.69
N LYS A 80 -25.01 15.28 -19.56
CA LYS A 80 -25.30 15.32 -21.00
C LYS A 80 -26.80 15.19 -21.27
N ARG A 81 -27.48 14.28 -20.56
CA ARG A 81 -28.93 14.08 -20.67
C ARG A 81 -29.72 15.31 -20.21
N ARG A 82 -29.42 15.85 -19.03
CA ARG A 82 -30.13 17.05 -18.49
C ARG A 82 -29.91 18.29 -19.37
N TYR A 83 -28.68 18.48 -19.85
CA TYR A 83 -28.35 19.59 -20.75
C TYR A 83 -29.14 19.49 -22.05
N HIS A 84 -29.16 18.31 -22.69
CA HIS A 84 -29.96 18.10 -23.90
C HIS A 84 -31.46 18.33 -23.66
N THR A 85 -32.01 17.86 -22.53
CA THR A 85 -33.43 18.11 -22.19
C THR A 85 -33.74 19.59 -21.96
N ALA A 86 -32.82 20.36 -21.39
CA ALA A 86 -33.02 21.78 -21.13
C ALA A 86 -32.80 22.66 -22.38
N THR A 87 -31.71 22.41 -23.12
CA THR A 87 -31.21 23.30 -24.18
C THR A 87 -31.62 22.84 -25.57
N GLY A 88 -31.88 21.54 -25.77
CA GLY A 88 -32.16 20.96 -27.09
C GLY A 88 -30.90 20.72 -27.95
N GLU A 89 -29.72 21.01 -27.41
CA GLU A 89 -28.42 20.88 -28.07
C GLU A 89 -27.51 19.91 -27.29
N GLU A 90 -26.54 19.29 -27.97
CA GLU A 90 -25.50 18.53 -27.29
C GLU A 90 -24.44 19.47 -26.67
N PRO A 91 -24.03 19.23 -25.41
CA PRO A 91 -22.99 20.04 -24.77
C PRO A 91 -21.62 19.75 -25.39
N SER A 92 -20.79 20.78 -25.53
CA SER A 92 -19.40 20.64 -26.00
C SER A 92 -18.52 19.99 -24.93
N GLU A 93 -17.44 19.28 -25.33
CA GLU A 93 -16.53 18.60 -24.40
C GLU A 93 -15.86 19.56 -23.38
N GLU A 94 -15.71 20.84 -23.73
CA GLU A 94 -15.15 21.87 -22.86
C GLU A 94 -16.10 22.29 -21.73
N GLU A 95 -17.41 22.31 -22.00
CA GLU A 95 -18.47 22.58 -21.02
C GLU A 95 -18.65 21.42 -20.05
N ILE A 96 -18.44 20.18 -20.51
CA ILE A 96 -18.59 18.97 -19.71
C ILE A 96 -17.38 18.70 -18.81
N SER A 97 -16.18 19.10 -19.24
CA SER A 97 -14.93 18.88 -18.50
C SER A 97 -14.69 19.89 -17.36
N GLY A 98 -15.51 20.96 -17.30
CA GLY A 98 -15.41 21.97 -16.25
C GLY A 98 -14.17 22.87 -16.34
N GLY A 99 -13.51 22.89 -17.51
CA GLY A 99 -12.29 23.66 -17.78
C GLY A 99 -12.53 25.05 -18.40
N GLY A 100 -13.70 25.29 -18.98
CA GLY A 100 -14.08 26.61 -19.50
C GLY A 100 -14.52 27.55 -18.38
N GLY A 101 -13.87 28.71 -18.27
CA GLY A 101 -14.33 29.80 -17.43
C GLY A 101 -15.76 30.22 -17.80
N VAL A 102 -16.43 30.85 -16.84
CA VAL A 102 -17.79 31.39 -16.89
C VAL A 102 -17.91 32.59 -17.87
N GLN A 103 -17.13 32.58 -18.95
CA GLN A 103 -16.96 33.73 -19.83
C GLN A 103 -17.21 33.33 -21.28
N MET A 104 -18.41 32.83 -21.57
CA MET A 104 -18.94 32.87 -22.93
C MET A 104 -20.45 32.71 -22.97
N PHE A 105 -21.20 33.64 -22.37
CA PHE A 105 -22.62 33.82 -22.71
C PHE A 105 -23.08 35.28 -22.53
N GLU A 106 -22.19 36.24 -22.81
CA GLU A 106 -22.47 37.68 -22.67
C GLU A 106 -22.67 38.40 -24.02
N GLY A 107 -23.03 37.67 -25.09
CA GLY A 107 -23.00 38.23 -26.44
C GLY A 107 -24.04 37.73 -27.43
N LYS A 108 -25.34 37.73 -27.08
CA LYS A 108 -26.41 38.24 -27.95
C LYS A 108 -27.73 38.27 -27.18
N GLY A 109 -28.34 39.45 -27.11
CA GLY A 109 -29.53 39.70 -26.31
C GLY A 109 -30.72 38.81 -26.66
N VAL A 110 -31.17 38.02 -25.69
CA VAL A 110 -32.45 38.19 -24.99
C VAL A 110 -32.18 37.69 -23.58
N VAL A 111 -32.22 38.59 -22.59
CA VAL A 111 -32.11 38.22 -21.17
C VAL A 111 -33.43 37.58 -20.78
N ASP A 112 -33.62 36.32 -21.14
CA ASP A 112 -34.74 35.52 -20.66
C ASP A 112 -34.38 35.00 -19.27
N LEU A 113 -35.19 35.34 -18.26
CA LEU A 113 -35.01 34.95 -16.86
C LEU A 113 -34.83 33.43 -16.67
N LYS A 114 -35.27 32.65 -17.66
CA LYS A 114 -35.08 31.20 -17.81
C LYS A 114 -33.60 30.76 -17.91
N ASN A 115 -32.70 31.66 -18.30
CA ASN A 115 -31.26 31.39 -18.44
C ASN A 115 -30.52 31.42 -17.08
N LYS A 116 -31.06 32.12 -16.08
CA LYS A 116 -30.43 32.25 -14.76
C LYS A 116 -30.48 30.95 -13.96
N GLU A 117 -31.64 30.29 -13.92
CA GLU A 117 -31.79 28.95 -13.32
C GLU A 117 -30.95 27.90 -14.06
N ARG A 118 -30.82 28.00 -15.39
CA ARG A 118 -29.97 27.11 -16.20
C ARG A 118 -28.49 27.25 -15.86
N HIS A 119 -28.03 28.49 -15.71
CA HIS A 119 -26.64 28.77 -15.38
C HIS A 119 -26.30 28.32 -13.95
N GLU A 120 -27.24 28.46 -13.01
CA GLU A 120 -27.08 27.99 -11.65
C GLU A 120 -26.92 26.46 -11.56
N VAL A 121 -27.73 25.71 -12.31
CA VAL A 121 -27.63 24.25 -12.39
C VAL A 121 -26.29 23.80 -12.97
N VAL A 122 -25.82 24.42 -14.06
CA VAL A 122 -24.51 24.08 -14.67
C VAL A 122 -23.36 24.39 -13.70
N MET A 123 -23.43 25.54 -13.03
CA MET A 123 -22.38 25.99 -12.09
C MET A 123 -22.29 25.13 -10.83
N ASP A 124 -23.43 24.68 -10.28
CA ASP A 124 -23.43 23.79 -9.12
C ASP A 124 -22.85 22.41 -9.48
N ILE A 125 -23.17 21.91 -10.69
CA ILE A 125 -22.64 20.64 -11.16
C ILE A 125 -21.12 20.73 -11.40
N GLN A 126 -20.62 21.78 -12.04
CA GLN A 126 -19.18 22.00 -12.26
C GLN A 126 -18.41 22.05 -10.92
N ARG A 127 -19.00 22.68 -9.90
CA ARG A 127 -18.44 22.75 -8.55
C ARG A 127 -18.36 21.37 -7.88
N SER A 128 -19.40 20.54 -8.03
CA SER A 128 -19.44 19.18 -7.51
C SER A 128 -18.37 18.28 -8.17
N LEU A 129 -18.20 18.38 -9.50
CA LEU A 129 -17.21 17.62 -10.26
C LEU A 129 -15.78 17.99 -9.87
N LYS A 130 -15.51 19.28 -9.70
CA LYS A 130 -14.18 19.80 -9.34
C LYS A 130 -13.77 19.37 -7.92
N ARG A 131 -14.69 19.43 -6.95
CA ARG A 131 -14.44 18.96 -5.57
C ARG A 131 -14.13 17.48 -5.52
N LEU A 132 -14.93 16.69 -6.24
CA LEU A 132 -14.74 15.25 -6.37
C LEU A 132 -13.36 14.94 -6.97
N HIS A 133 -12.97 15.61 -8.06
CA HIS A 133 -11.67 15.43 -8.71
C HIS A 133 -10.48 15.69 -7.77
N GLN A 134 -10.53 16.75 -6.96
CA GLN A 134 -9.42 17.14 -6.09
C GLN A 134 -9.17 16.13 -4.95
N VAL A 135 -10.22 15.59 -4.33
CA VAL A 135 -10.08 14.54 -3.30
C VAL A 135 -9.45 13.26 -3.89
N PHE A 136 -9.72 12.99 -5.16
CA PHE A 136 -9.24 11.77 -5.80
C PHE A 136 -7.82 11.85 -6.38
N LEU A 137 -7.32 13.04 -6.73
CA LEU A 137 -5.90 13.24 -7.10
C LEU A 137 -4.98 12.84 -5.94
N ASP A 138 -5.37 13.16 -4.71
CA ASP A 138 -4.65 12.78 -3.50
C ASP A 138 -4.56 11.26 -3.28
N MET A 139 -5.51 10.48 -3.81
CA MET A 139 -5.45 9.01 -3.77
C MET A 139 -4.50 8.43 -4.83
N ALA A 140 -4.27 9.13 -5.94
CA ALA A 140 -3.36 8.65 -6.98
C ALA A 140 -1.90 8.65 -6.50
N VAL A 141 -1.55 9.64 -5.67
CA VAL A 141 -0.22 9.75 -5.02
C VAL A 141 0.06 8.57 -4.08
N LEU A 142 -0.97 7.95 -3.47
CA LEU A 142 -0.79 6.75 -2.64
C LEU A 142 -0.39 5.50 -3.44
N ILE A 143 -0.43 5.54 -4.78
CA ILE A 143 -0.13 4.38 -5.65
C ILE A 143 1.33 4.41 -6.14
N GLU A 144 2.15 5.38 -5.75
CA GLU A 144 3.54 5.48 -6.21
C GLU A 144 4.45 4.36 -5.67
N THR A 145 4.59 3.37 -6.55
CA THR A 145 5.67 2.41 -6.79
C THR A 145 6.76 2.25 -5.74
N ARG A 146 6.61 1.21 -4.91
CA ARG A 146 7.73 0.29 -4.67
C ARG A 146 7.39 -1.05 -5.32
N GLY A 147 8.15 -1.40 -6.35
CA GLY A 147 8.14 -2.73 -6.95
C GLY A 147 8.76 -3.72 -5.98
N GLU A 148 8.00 -4.10 -4.96
CA GLU A 148 8.44 -5.14 -4.05
C GLU A 148 8.10 -6.48 -4.70
N LYS A 149 9.13 -7.24 -5.07
CA LYS A 149 9.00 -8.65 -5.44
C LYS A 149 8.46 -9.40 -4.21
N MET A 150 7.13 -9.43 -4.07
CA MET A 150 6.46 -10.10 -2.97
C MET A 150 6.31 -11.60 -3.23
N ASP A 151 6.18 -11.99 -4.50
CA ASP A 151 5.78 -13.34 -4.92
C ASP A 151 6.95 -14.25 -5.31
N ASP A 152 8.15 -13.99 -4.77
CA ASP A 152 9.27 -14.93 -4.93
C ASP A 152 9.25 -15.97 -3.81
N ILE A 153 8.26 -16.87 -3.87
CA ILE A 153 8.09 -17.97 -2.91
C ILE A 153 9.36 -18.83 -2.88
N GLU A 154 9.98 -19.05 -4.06
CA GLU A 154 11.19 -19.82 -4.21
C GLU A 154 12.36 -19.20 -3.42
N GLU A 155 12.59 -17.90 -3.55
CA GLU A 155 13.60 -17.18 -2.77
C GLU A 155 13.32 -17.30 -1.26
N LYS A 156 12.07 -17.11 -0.83
CA LYS A 156 11.71 -17.20 0.60
C LYS A 156 11.89 -18.61 1.14
N VAL A 157 11.55 -19.66 0.39
CA VAL A 157 11.74 -21.05 0.79
C VAL A 157 13.22 -21.43 0.82
N THR A 158 13.99 -21.02 -0.17
CA THR A 158 15.44 -21.25 -0.24
C THR A 158 16.17 -20.62 0.95
N ASN A 159 15.85 -19.37 1.28
CA ASN A 159 16.38 -18.71 2.47
C ASN A 159 16.00 -19.42 3.78
N ALA A 160 14.93 -20.23 3.79
CA ALA A 160 14.49 -20.99 4.98
C ALA A 160 15.38 -22.18 5.18
N GLY A 161 15.59 -22.92 4.08
CA GLY A 161 16.48 -24.07 4.02
C GLY A 161 17.88 -23.70 4.49
N ASN A 162 18.42 -22.57 4.00
CA ASN A 162 19.74 -22.09 4.38
C ASN A 162 19.85 -21.76 5.88
N PHE A 163 18.83 -21.14 6.49
CA PHE A 163 18.83 -20.84 7.92
C PHE A 163 18.77 -22.12 8.77
N LEU A 164 17.90 -23.07 8.40
CA LEU A 164 17.73 -24.35 9.10
C LEU A 164 18.96 -25.25 8.97
N SER A 165 19.60 -25.29 7.80
CA SER A 165 20.82 -26.07 7.58
C SER A 165 21.97 -25.52 8.42
N GLY A 166 22.14 -24.20 8.48
CA GLY A 166 23.11 -23.54 9.36
C GLY A 166 22.87 -23.86 10.84
N GLY A 167 21.62 -23.77 11.30
CA GLY A 167 21.24 -24.14 12.67
C GLY A 167 21.52 -25.62 12.98
N THR A 168 21.15 -26.52 12.08
CA THR A 168 21.40 -27.97 12.23
C THR A 168 22.89 -28.29 12.30
N ASN A 169 23.70 -27.63 11.47
CA ASN A 169 25.14 -27.83 11.46
C ASN A 169 25.78 -27.33 12.77
N SER A 170 25.33 -26.18 13.28
CA SER A 170 25.79 -25.66 14.58
C SER A 170 25.49 -26.63 15.73
N LEU A 171 24.30 -27.24 15.73
CA LEU A 171 23.89 -28.23 16.73
C LEU A 171 24.70 -29.54 16.61
N TYR A 172 24.99 -29.96 15.38
CA TYR A 172 25.83 -31.12 15.10
C TYR A 172 27.25 -30.93 15.68
N TYR A 173 27.90 -29.79 15.40
CA TYR A 173 29.23 -29.51 15.93
C TYR A 173 29.23 -29.34 17.45
N ALA A 174 28.24 -28.67 18.03
CA ALA A 174 28.11 -28.53 19.49
C ALA A 174 28.00 -29.90 20.17
N ASN A 175 27.24 -30.84 19.59
CA ASN A 175 27.15 -32.21 20.09
C ASN A 175 28.46 -32.98 19.96
N GLN A 176 29.19 -32.81 18.85
CA GLN A 176 30.52 -33.39 18.69
C GLN A 176 31.51 -32.86 19.74
N MET A 177 31.56 -31.55 19.96
CA MET A 177 32.41 -30.94 20.98
C MET A 177 32.05 -31.45 22.39
N LYS A 178 30.75 -31.58 22.71
CA LYS A 178 30.28 -32.14 23.98
C LYS A 178 30.74 -33.58 24.20
N LYS A 179 30.66 -34.43 23.17
CA LYS A 179 31.16 -35.81 23.22
C LYS A 179 32.66 -35.85 23.44
N LYS A 180 33.44 -35.12 22.64
CA LYS A 180 34.90 -35.02 22.77
C LYS A 180 35.32 -34.52 24.16
N ARG A 181 34.62 -33.51 24.69
CA ARG A 181 34.85 -32.98 26.03
C ARG A 181 34.60 -34.03 27.12
N LYS A 182 33.52 -34.81 27.04
CA LYS A 182 33.27 -35.93 27.97
C LYS A 182 34.37 -36.99 27.90
N THR A 183 34.77 -37.39 26.70
CA THR A 183 35.86 -38.36 26.52
C THR A 183 37.18 -37.84 27.08
N TRP A 184 37.52 -36.58 26.83
CA TRP A 184 38.73 -35.96 27.37
C TRP A 184 38.71 -35.88 28.90
N PHE A 185 37.58 -35.50 29.51
CA PHE A 185 37.45 -35.52 30.98
C PHE A 185 37.64 -36.91 31.57
N LEU A 186 37.13 -37.97 30.92
CA LEU A 186 37.34 -39.35 31.35
C LEU A 186 38.82 -39.75 31.30
N TRP A 187 39.53 -39.35 30.24
CA TRP A 187 40.98 -39.60 30.14
C TRP A 187 41.78 -38.88 31.22
N VAL A 188 41.46 -37.61 31.49
CA VAL A 188 42.09 -36.85 32.58
C VAL A 188 41.85 -37.53 33.94
N PHE A 189 40.61 -37.96 34.20
CA PHE A 189 40.26 -38.63 35.45
C PHE A 189 40.99 -39.98 35.61
N ALA A 190 41.10 -40.76 34.53
CA ALA A 190 41.85 -42.02 34.53
C ALA A 190 43.34 -41.83 34.84
N VAL A 191 43.98 -40.80 34.27
CA VAL A 191 45.39 -40.47 34.55
C VAL A 191 45.59 -40.02 36.00
N MET A 192 44.69 -39.21 36.55
CA MET A 192 44.75 -38.74 37.94
C MET A 192 44.62 -39.89 38.94
N LEU A 193 43.67 -40.81 38.72
CA LEU A 193 43.52 -42.01 39.55
C LEU A 193 44.72 -42.96 39.42
N GLY A 194 45.23 -43.17 38.21
CA GLY A 194 46.38 -44.04 37.96
C GLY A 194 47.68 -43.55 38.64
N LYS A 195 47.85 -42.23 38.81
CA LYS A 195 48.99 -41.64 39.53
C LYS A 195 48.82 -41.56 41.05
N GLY A 196 47.61 -41.73 41.57
CA GLY A 196 47.34 -41.77 43.02
C GLY A 196 47.38 -43.17 43.63
N ILE A 197 47.58 -44.22 42.82
CA ILE A 197 47.56 -45.64 43.23
C ILE A 197 48.99 -46.27 43.20
N ILE A 198 50.01 -45.51 42.80
CA ILE A 198 51.43 -45.89 42.89
C ILE A 198 52.06 -45.06 44.01
#